data_AF-A0A0A8ZV81-F1
#
_entry.id   AF-A0A0A8ZV81-F1
#
_cell.length_a   1.000
_cell.length_b   1.000
_cell.length_c   1.000
_cell.angle_alpha   90.00
_cell.angle_beta   90.00
_cell.angle_gamma   90.00
#
_symmetry.space_group_name_H-M   'P 1'
#
loop_
_entity.id
_entity.type
_entity.pdbx_description
1 polymer ?
#
loop_
_entity_poly.entity_id
_entity_poly.type
_entity_poly.pdbx_seq_one_letter_code
_entity_poly.pdbx_strand_id
1 'polypeptide(L)' 'MFPEIQELLSTVEVTPAEVTEMLLRSEDADVALKGLVKLVQDKKKQQ' A
#
# COMPACT_ATOMS: atom_id res chain seq x y z
N MET A 1 -10.10 1.39 -12.38
CA MET A 1 -8.93 1.49 -11.49
C MET A 1 -9.43 2.05 -10.16
N PHE A 2 -8.89 1.59 -9.03
CA PHE A 2 -9.41 1.86 -7.67
C PHE A 2 -8.97 3.26 -7.19
N PRO A 3 -9.85 4.29 -7.20
CA PRO A 3 -9.47 5.67 -6.94
C PRO A 3 -9.11 5.91 -5.47
N GLU A 4 -9.79 5.21 -4.56
CA GLU A 4 -9.56 5.33 -3.11
C GLU A 4 -8.15 4.88 -2.73
N ILE A 5 -7.62 3.87 -3.43
CA ILE A 5 -6.23 3.41 -3.23
C ILE A 5 -5.27 4.49 -3.71
N GLN A 6 -5.51 5.12 -4.86
CA GLN A 6 -4.63 6.19 -5.35
C GLN A 6 -4.61 7.39 -4.42
N GLU A 7 -5.75 7.78 -3.87
CA GLU A 7 -5.83 8.86 -2.88
C GLU A 7 -5.07 8.48 -1.61
N LEU A 8 -5.27 7.27 -1.08
CA LEU A 8 -4.54 6.78 0.09
C LEU A 8 -3.03 6.77 -0.13
N LEU A 9 -2.57 6.25 -1.27
CA LEU A 9 -1.16 6.24 -1.64
C LEU A 9 -0.62 7.64 -1.90
N SER A 10 -1.43 8.61 -2.32
CA SER A 10 -0.98 10.00 -2.49
C SER A 10 -0.72 10.71 -1.15
N THR A 11 -1.31 10.22 -0.05
CA THR A 11 -1.05 10.75 1.30
C THR A 11 0.25 10.26 1.92
N VAL A 12 1.01 9.42 1.21
CA VAL A 12 2.23 8.78 1.72
C VAL A 12 3.25 8.71 0.58
N GLU A 13 4.53 8.98 0.82
CA GLU A 13 5.53 8.78 -0.26
C GLU A 13 5.76 7.28 -0.50
N VAL A 14 4.93 6.67 -1.33
CA VAL A 14 5.05 5.26 -1.75
C VAL A 14 5.06 5.17 -3.26
N THR A 15 6.02 4.42 -3.80
CA THR A 15 6.14 4.26 -5.24
C THR A 15 5.18 3.18 -5.74
N PRO A 16 4.64 3.30 -6.97
CA PRO A 16 3.83 2.24 -7.57
C PRO A 16 4.55 0.88 -7.63
N ALA A 17 5.89 0.89 -7.77
CA ALA A 17 6.71 -0.31 -7.79
C ALA A 17 6.74 -1.02 -6.43
N GLU A 18 6.96 -0.30 -5.32
CA GLU A 18 6.91 -0.88 -3.96
C GLU A 18 5.54 -1.47 -3.64
N VAL A 19 4.47 -0.79 -4.05
CA VAL A 19 3.09 -1.29 -3.88
C VAL A 19 2.90 -2.59 -4.65
N THR A 20 3.34 -2.61 -5.92
CA THR A 20 3.24 -3.81 -6.76
C THR A 20 4.05 -4.96 -6.18
N GLU A 21 5.27 -4.70 -5.72
CA GLU A 21 6.14 -5.72 -5.12
C GLU A 21 5.50 -6.32 -3.86
N MET A 22 4.94 -5.50 -2.97
CA MET A 22 4.22 -6.01 -1.80
C MET A 22 3.00 -6.84 -2.17
N LEU A 23 2.25 -6.42 -3.18
CA LEU A 23 1.07 -7.16 -3.63
C LEU A 23 1.46 -8.50 -4.27
N LEU A 24 2.61 -8.58 -4.94
CA LEU A 24 3.13 -9.81 -5.55
C LEU A 24 3.76 -10.78 -4.53
N ARG A 25 4.11 -10.31 -3.33
CA ARG A 25 4.65 -11.16 -2.25
C ARG A 25 3.61 -12.08 -1.60
N SER A 26 2.32 -11.89 -1.89
CA SER A 26 1.25 -12.75 -1.37
C SER A 26 0.26 -13.12 -2.46
N GLU A 27 -0.06 -14.41 -2.57
CA GLU A 27 -1.10 -14.90 -3.49
C GLU A 27 -2.51 -14.61 -2.96
N ASP A 28 -2.64 -14.30 -1.67
CA ASP A 28 -3.87 -13.90 -1.02
C ASP A 28 -4.03 -12.37 -1.05
N ALA A 29 -5.07 -11.90 -1.74
CA ALA A 29 -5.36 -10.49 -1.92
C ALA A 29 -5.67 -9.77 -0.59
N ASP A 30 -6.31 -10.44 0.38
CA ASP A 30 -6.60 -9.86 1.69
C ASP A 30 -5.32 -9.68 2.50
N VAL A 31 -4.40 -10.66 2.42
CA VAL A 31 -3.08 -10.57 3.09
C VAL A 31 -2.24 -9.46 2.46
N ALA A 32 -2.22 -9.39 1.13
CA ALA A 32 -1.51 -8.36 0.37
C ALA A 32 -2.00 -6.95 0.70
N LEU A 33 -3.33 -6.74 0.71
CA LEU A 33 -3.94 -5.44 1.03
C LEU A 33 -3.72 -5.04 2.50
N LYS A 34 -3.79 -5.99 3.45
CA LYS A 34 -3.45 -5.72 4.86
C LYS A 34 -2.00 -5.27 5.03
N GLY A 35 -1.07 -5.88 4.28
CA GLY A 35 0.33 -5.45 4.25
C GLY A 35 0.50 -4.02 3.75
N LEU A 36 -0.19 -3.68 2.64
CA LEU A 36 -0.19 -2.33 2.08
C LEU A 36 -0.75 -1.29 3.05
N VAL A 37 -1.88 -1.59 3.70
CA VAL A 37 -2.50 -0.69 4.70
C VAL A 37 -1.55 -0.46 5.88
N LYS A 38 -0.87 -1.50 6.36
CA LYS A 38 0.11 -1.37 7.44
C LYS A 38 1.28 -0.48 7.05
N LEU A 39 1.82 -0.63 5.85
CA LEU A 39 2.90 0.22 5.35
C LEU A 39 2.47 1.69 5.28
N VAL A 40 1.27 1.97 4.77
CA VAL A 40 0.71 3.33 4.72
C VAL A 40 0.56 3.91 6.14
N GLN A 41 0.04 3.14 7.10
CA GLN A 41 -0.10 3.58 8.48
C GLN A 41 1.26 3.83 9.16
N ASP A 42 2.25 2.97 8.92
CA ASP A 42 3.58 3.09 9.52
C ASP A 42 4.31 4.33 8.98
N LYS A 43 4.22 4.59 7.66
CA LYS A 43 4.77 5.81 7.08
C LYS A 43 4.03 7.07 7.55
N LYS A 44 2.71 7.03 7.73
CA LYS A 44 1.94 8.13 8.35
C LYS A 44 2.32 8.42 9.79
N LYS A 45 2.81 7.43 10.55
CA LYS A 45 3.32 7.60 11.92
C LYS A 45 4.77 8.11 11.97
N GLN A 46 5.51 7.99 10.87
CA GLN A 46 6.91 8.44 10.76
C GLN A 46 7.02 9.86 10.16
N GLN A 47 5.91 10.45 9.71
CA GLN A 47 5.75 11.87 9.40
C GLN A 47 5.38 12.66 10.66
#